data_AF-A0A660SD32-F1
#
_entry.id   AF-A0A660SD32-F1
#
_cell.length_a   1.000
_cell.length_b   1.000
_cell.length_c   1.000
_cell.angle_alpha   90.00
_cell.angle_beta   90.00
_cell.angle_gamma   90.00
#
_symmetry.space_group_name_H-M   'P 1'
#
loop_
_entity.id
_entity.type
_entity.pdbx_description
1 polymer ?
#
loop_
_entity_poly.entity_id
_entity_poly.type
_entity_poly.pdbx_seq_one_letter_code
_entity_poly.pdbx_strand_id
1 'polypeptide(L)'
;MRFKSFSIVLFLLISHALSSQTGGINLQPLFISYLDAEVNGSAVVLTWRDPADTEGMVFEIRRYSRGITAENLDRTDLIAHVAPGIRTFTDTPDENTSWWYAVISIKNDKAINLIVPWRNTLGVSVIISPKDDNPAPVETASYKSSIRPAPLPFLEGRGFPVKTSLSNDAARALQNILNPVQGKLWTAAESRILNADYSDEGDKSQTVLKSILEGSFDREDWPAAEAELLELSAVENLPKDLKARILFYKGQCRYFQHNLQGAFISFLVSSDYYYSESRRWMIRIYKDLTPVS
;
A
#
# COMPACT_ATOMS: atom_id res chain seq x y z
N MET A 1 45.65 -35.33 -49.29
CA MET A 1 45.36 -35.62 -47.87
C MET A 1 45.47 -34.30 -47.12
N ARG A 2 44.35 -33.84 -46.55
CA ARG A 2 44.02 -32.41 -46.35
C ARG A 2 43.79 -32.12 -44.85
N PHE A 3 44.21 -30.92 -44.44
CA PHE A 3 43.82 -30.14 -43.25
C PHE A 3 44.03 -30.75 -41.85
N LYS A 4 44.99 -30.18 -41.10
CA LYS A 4 44.88 -30.03 -39.65
C LYS A 4 45.33 -28.65 -39.20
N SER A 5 44.39 -27.96 -38.55
CA SER A 5 44.60 -27.01 -37.45
C SER A 5 45.05 -25.58 -37.79
N PHE A 6 44.14 -24.82 -38.41
CA PHE A 6 44.08 -23.36 -38.28
C PHE A 6 42.84 -23.01 -37.44
N SER A 7 42.88 -23.35 -36.15
CA SER A 7 41.84 -22.99 -35.17
C SER A 7 42.57 -22.53 -33.92
N ILE A 8 42.69 -21.23 -33.72
CA ILE A 8 42.85 -20.47 -32.45
C ILE A 8 43.08 -18.98 -32.83
N VAL A 9 42.27 -18.38 -33.71
CA VAL A 9 42.22 -16.90 -33.86
C VAL A 9 40.79 -16.41 -34.17
N LEU A 10 39.76 -17.17 -33.78
CA LEU A 10 38.36 -16.79 -34.00
C LEU A 10 37.55 -16.82 -32.70
N PHE A 11 38.17 -16.44 -31.58
CA PHE A 11 37.49 -16.36 -30.28
C PHE A 11 37.77 -15.05 -29.51
N LEU A 12 38.32 -14.03 -30.18
CA LEU A 12 38.67 -12.73 -29.58
C LEU A 12 38.03 -11.51 -30.27
N LEU A 13 37.01 -11.70 -31.09
CA LEU A 13 36.33 -10.60 -31.82
C LEU A 13 34.80 -10.57 -31.63
N ILE A 14 34.23 -11.22 -30.62
CA ILE A 14 32.79 -11.18 -30.34
C ILE A 14 32.45 -10.36 -29.07
N SER A 15 33.45 -9.90 -28.30
CA SER A 15 33.20 -9.21 -27.03
C SER A 15 32.84 -7.72 -27.12
N HIS A 16 32.60 -7.16 -28.30
CA HIS A 16 32.42 -5.69 -28.45
C HIS A 16 31.08 -5.23 -29.06
N ALA A 17 30.04 -6.07 -29.06
CA ALA A 17 28.73 -5.68 -29.60
C ALA A 17 27.54 -5.94 -28.66
N LEU A 18 27.73 -5.81 -27.34
CA LEU A 18 26.64 -5.72 -26.37
C LEU A 18 26.78 -4.47 -25.49
N SER A 19 26.84 -3.31 -26.13
CA SER A 19 26.28 -2.10 -25.51
C SER A 19 24.77 -2.17 -25.71
N SER A 20 24.09 -2.87 -24.81
CA SER A 20 22.65 -2.73 -24.61
C SER A 20 22.39 -1.24 -24.36
N GLN A 21 21.73 -0.58 -25.29
CA GLN A 21 21.11 0.72 -25.02
C GLN A 21 20.03 0.46 -23.97
N THR A 22 20.35 0.69 -22.71
CA THR A 22 19.38 0.82 -21.64
C THR A 22 18.66 2.16 -21.83
N GLY A 23 17.88 2.26 -22.91
CA GLY A 23 16.82 3.23 -23.04
C GLY A 23 15.77 2.85 -22.02
N GLY A 24 15.99 3.23 -20.77
CA GLY A 24 14.99 3.11 -19.72
C GLY A 24 13.75 3.83 -20.21
N ILE A 25 12.69 3.07 -20.49
CA ILE A 25 11.38 3.64 -20.75
C ILE A 25 11.03 4.39 -19.46
N ASN A 26 11.14 5.72 -19.48
CA ASN A 26 10.76 6.56 -18.36
C ASN A 26 9.23 6.58 -18.32
N LEU A 27 8.65 5.52 -17.76
CA LEU A 27 7.22 5.40 -17.51
C LEU A 27 6.89 6.31 -16.31
N GLN A 28 6.83 7.61 -16.54
CA GLN A 28 6.29 8.52 -15.54
C GLN A 28 4.78 8.31 -15.44
N PRO A 29 4.23 8.17 -14.22
CA PRO A 29 2.80 8.05 -14.05
C PRO A 29 2.11 9.35 -14.48
N LEU A 30 1.11 9.24 -15.36
CA LEU A 30 0.28 10.35 -15.84
C LEU A 30 -0.95 10.59 -14.94
N PHE A 31 -0.85 10.24 -13.66
CA PHE A 31 -1.94 10.31 -12.69
C PHE A 31 -1.46 10.89 -11.36
N ILE A 32 -2.37 11.55 -10.63
CA ILE A 32 -2.08 12.07 -9.29
C ILE A 32 -1.86 10.92 -8.30
N SER A 33 -1.04 11.14 -7.29
CA SER A 33 -0.68 10.13 -6.29
C SER A 33 -0.81 10.68 -4.87
N TYR A 34 -0.88 9.78 -3.89
CA TYR A 34 -0.99 10.15 -2.47
C TYR A 34 -2.22 11.01 -2.17
N LEU A 35 -3.38 10.67 -2.76
CA LEU A 35 -4.63 11.30 -2.36
C LEU A 35 -4.92 10.97 -0.89
N ASP A 36 -5.07 12.01 -0.09
CA ASP A 36 -5.44 11.93 1.33
C ASP A 36 -6.55 12.93 1.64
N ALA A 37 -7.29 12.68 2.72
CA ALA A 37 -8.41 13.50 3.14
C ALA A 37 -8.47 13.67 4.65
N GLU A 38 -8.52 14.92 5.09
CA GLU A 38 -8.59 15.29 6.51
C GLU A 38 -9.89 16.05 6.80
N VAL A 39 -10.55 15.76 7.92
CA VAL A 39 -11.74 16.49 8.37
C VAL A 39 -11.32 17.67 9.21
N ASN A 40 -11.74 18.87 8.82
CA ASN A 40 -11.57 20.10 9.56
C ASN A 40 -12.95 20.73 9.85
N GLY A 41 -13.54 20.37 10.99
CA GLY A 41 -14.88 20.80 11.37
C GLY A 41 -15.92 20.25 10.39
N SER A 42 -16.63 21.16 9.69
CA SER A 42 -17.63 20.84 8.67
C SER A 42 -17.07 20.77 7.24
N ALA A 43 -15.75 20.68 7.10
CA ALA A 43 -15.08 20.63 5.80
C ALA A 43 -14.15 19.41 5.69
N VAL A 44 -14.03 18.86 4.48
CA VAL A 44 -13.04 17.85 4.11
C VAL A 44 -11.96 18.51 3.28
N VAL A 45 -10.72 18.45 3.75
CA VAL A 45 -9.54 18.95 3.04
C VAL A 45 -8.87 17.77 2.34
N LEU A 46 -8.94 17.76 1.02
CA LEU A 46 -8.25 16.81 0.16
C LEU A 46 -6.85 17.31 -0.17
N THR A 47 -5.86 16.43 -0.14
CA THR A 47 -4.49 16.72 -0.59
C THR A 47 -3.96 15.63 -1.50
N TRP A 48 -3.12 15.99 -2.48
CA TRP A 48 -2.51 15.03 -3.39
C TRP A 48 -1.19 15.53 -3.98
N ARG A 49 -0.51 14.67 -4.76
CA ARG A 49 0.69 14.99 -5.53
C ARG A 49 0.44 14.86 -7.02
N ASP A 50 0.78 15.92 -7.74
CA ASP A 50 0.67 15.96 -9.21
C ASP A 50 1.66 15.00 -9.90
N PRO A 51 1.33 14.50 -11.11
CA PRO A 51 2.28 13.80 -11.96
C PRO A 51 3.43 14.73 -12.42
N ALA A 52 4.52 14.14 -12.90
CA ALA A 52 5.70 14.89 -13.32
C ALA A 52 5.48 15.70 -14.61
N ASP A 53 4.69 15.15 -15.56
CA ASP A 53 4.17 15.87 -16.71
C ASP A 53 2.70 16.21 -16.46
N THR A 54 2.39 17.51 -16.45
CA THR A 54 1.03 18.05 -16.27
C THR A 54 0.57 18.90 -17.45
N GLU A 55 1.35 18.94 -18.54
CA GLU A 55 1.03 19.80 -19.68
C GLU A 55 -0.28 19.35 -20.35
N GLY A 56 -1.23 20.29 -20.46
CA GLY A 56 -2.57 20.03 -21.00
C GLY A 56 -3.47 19.18 -20.11
N MET A 57 -3.12 19.00 -18.82
CA MET A 57 -3.93 18.25 -17.87
C MET A 57 -4.87 19.15 -17.05
N VAL A 58 -6.02 18.61 -16.68
CA VAL A 58 -6.95 19.15 -15.69
C VAL A 58 -7.32 18.02 -14.72
N PHE A 59 -7.48 18.31 -13.43
CA PHE A 59 -7.91 17.34 -12.44
C PHE A 59 -9.40 17.49 -12.13
N GLU A 60 -10.14 16.39 -12.14
CA GLU A 60 -11.54 16.33 -11.72
C GLU A 60 -11.67 15.71 -10.34
N ILE A 61 -12.26 16.44 -9.41
CA ILE A 61 -12.57 15.95 -8.06
C ILE A 61 -13.99 15.41 -8.07
N ARG A 62 -14.13 14.14 -7.72
CA ARG A 62 -15.43 13.46 -7.65
C ARG A 62 -15.70 12.90 -6.26
N ARG A 63 -16.98 12.86 -5.89
CA ARG A 63 -17.46 12.41 -4.58
C ARG A 63 -18.56 11.37 -4.73
N TYR A 64 -18.61 10.41 -3.81
CA TYR A 64 -19.68 9.42 -3.78
C TYR A 64 -19.94 8.88 -2.36
N SER A 65 -21.16 8.43 -2.10
CA SER A 65 -21.56 7.85 -0.80
C SER A 65 -21.18 6.37 -0.64
N ARG A 66 -20.41 5.82 -1.58
CA ARG A 66 -19.82 4.47 -1.54
C ARG A 66 -18.41 4.52 -2.10
N GLY A 67 -17.61 3.48 -1.86
CA GLY A 67 -16.28 3.34 -2.45
C GLY A 67 -16.30 3.54 -3.97
N ILE A 68 -15.50 4.48 -4.48
CA ILE A 68 -15.43 4.80 -5.91
C ILE A 68 -14.59 3.73 -6.61
N THR A 69 -15.15 3.17 -7.68
CA THR A 69 -14.57 2.12 -8.52
C THR A 69 -14.72 2.51 -9.98
N ALA A 70 -14.05 1.80 -10.90
CA ALA A 70 -14.18 2.09 -12.32
C ALA A 70 -15.63 1.89 -12.82
N GLU A 71 -16.36 0.96 -12.20
CA GLU A 71 -17.72 0.55 -12.57
C GLU A 71 -18.80 1.54 -12.12
N ASN A 72 -18.55 2.31 -11.05
CA ASN A 72 -19.52 3.25 -10.49
C ASN A 72 -19.16 4.71 -10.74
N LEU A 73 -18.12 4.98 -11.52
CA LEU A 73 -17.63 6.32 -11.72
C LEU A 73 -18.64 7.27 -12.36
N ASP A 74 -19.45 6.76 -13.28
CA ASP A 74 -20.51 7.54 -13.95
C ASP A 74 -21.64 7.94 -13.01
N ARG A 75 -21.67 7.40 -11.79
CA ARG A 75 -22.65 7.69 -10.74
C ARG A 75 -22.11 8.60 -9.65
N THR A 76 -20.88 9.10 -9.82
CA THR A 76 -20.23 9.99 -8.85
C THR A 76 -20.57 11.44 -9.16
N ASP A 77 -20.63 12.26 -8.11
CA ASP A 77 -20.86 13.69 -8.24
C ASP A 77 -19.56 14.39 -8.57
N LEU A 78 -19.56 15.21 -9.63
CA LEU A 78 -18.44 16.07 -9.98
C LEU A 78 -18.46 17.31 -9.10
N ILE A 79 -17.45 17.49 -8.27
CA ILE A 79 -17.37 18.58 -7.28
C ILE A 79 -16.61 19.78 -7.83
N ALA A 80 -15.48 19.53 -8.51
CA ALA A 80 -14.66 20.61 -9.05
C ALA A 80 -13.71 20.16 -10.16
N HIS A 81 -13.32 21.13 -10.99
CA HIS A 81 -12.16 21.07 -11.87
C HIS A 81 -11.02 21.87 -11.26
N VAL A 82 -9.82 21.30 -11.25
CA VAL A 82 -8.65 21.88 -10.62
C VAL A 82 -7.48 21.90 -11.61
N ALA A 83 -6.83 23.04 -11.73
CA ALA A 83 -5.66 23.18 -12.58
C ALA A 83 -4.43 22.49 -11.96
N PRO A 84 -3.47 22.04 -12.77
CA PRO A 84 -2.22 21.49 -12.25
C PRO A 84 -1.48 22.45 -11.31
N GLY A 85 -0.81 21.90 -10.30
CA GLY A 85 -0.08 22.67 -9.29
C GLY A 85 -0.91 23.04 -8.05
N ILE A 86 -2.24 22.99 -8.13
CA ILE A 86 -3.12 23.06 -6.97
C ILE A 86 -3.20 21.65 -6.37
N ARG A 87 -2.68 21.49 -5.15
CA ARG A 87 -2.51 20.19 -4.48
C ARG A 87 -3.41 20.01 -3.26
N THR A 88 -4.30 20.96 -3.06
CA THR A 88 -5.20 21.00 -1.92
C THR A 88 -6.56 21.49 -2.39
N PHE A 89 -7.62 20.82 -1.96
CA PHE A 89 -9.00 21.22 -2.23
C PHE A 89 -9.82 21.07 -0.96
N THR A 90 -10.76 21.98 -0.72
CA THR A 90 -11.66 21.91 0.45
C THR A 90 -13.09 21.72 -0.04
N ASP A 91 -13.73 20.66 0.43
CA ASP A 91 -15.13 20.34 0.19
C ASP A 91 -15.94 20.47 1.48
N THR A 92 -17.24 20.72 1.37
CA THR A 92 -18.19 20.82 2.49
C THR A 92 -19.38 19.89 2.23
N PRO A 93 -19.20 18.56 2.38
CA PRO A 93 -20.26 17.59 2.17
C PRO A 93 -21.25 17.54 3.33
N ASP A 94 -22.38 16.84 3.15
CA ASP A 94 -23.41 16.71 4.18
C ASP A 94 -22.90 15.97 5.42
N GLU A 95 -23.33 16.46 6.59
CA GLU A 95 -23.00 15.90 7.89
C GLU A 95 -23.58 14.48 8.07
N ASN A 96 -22.93 13.69 8.93
CA ASN A 96 -23.31 12.30 9.26
C ASN A 96 -23.39 11.33 8.08
N THR A 97 -22.82 11.69 6.92
CA THR A 97 -22.74 10.82 5.74
C THR A 97 -21.29 10.42 5.48
N SER A 98 -21.09 9.14 5.11
CA SER A 98 -19.79 8.62 4.71
C SER A 98 -19.51 8.96 3.25
N TRP A 99 -18.42 9.67 3.01
CA TRP A 99 -18.03 10.13 1.67
C TRP A 99 -16.70 9.53 1.23
N TRP A 100 -16.64 9.12 -0.03
CA TRP A 100 -15.43 8.73 -0.73
C TRP A 100 -15.11 9.75 -1.81
N TYR A 101 -13.83 9.97 -2.04
CA TYR A 101 -13.34 10.93 -3.02
C TYR A 101 -12.41 10.28 -4.04
N ALA A 102 -12.44 10.81 -5.25
CA ALA A 102 -11.53 10.48 -6.34
C ALA A 102 -11.01 11.77 -6.98
N VAL A 103 -9.77 11.76 -7.45
CA VAL A 103 -9.19 12.84 -8.26
C VAL A 103 -8.67 12.24 -9.56
N ILE A 104 -9.22 12.69 -10.68
CA ILE A 104 -9.02 12.06 -11.98
C ILE A 104 -8.27 13.01 -12.90
N SER A 105 -7.23 12.52 -13.57
CA SER A 105 -6.49 13.31 -14.56
C SER A 105 -7.21 13.26 -15.91
N ILE A 106 -7.53 14.42 -16.46
CA ILE A 106 -8.07 14.60 -17.81
C ILE A 106 -6.98 15.25 -18.67
N LYS A 107 -6.66 14.70 -19.85
CA LYS A 107 -5.76 15.30 -20.84
C LYS A 107 -6.45 15.27 -22.20
N ASN A 108 -6.54 16.41 -22.88
CA ASN A 108 -7.21 16.54 -24.19
C ASN A 108 -8.63 15.92 -24.18
N ASP A 109 -9.44 16.27 -23.17
CA ASP A 109 -10.82 15.78 -22.97
C ASP A 109 -10.97 14.26 -22.81
N LYS A 110 -9.88 13.55 -22.54
CA LYS A 110 -9.89 12.11 -22.22
C LYS A 110 -9.39 11.88 -20.81
N ALA A 111 -10.15 11.11 -20.04
CA ALA A 111 -9.70 10.64 -18.74
C ALA A 111 -8.55 9.65 -18.89
N ILE A 112 -7.44 9.94 -18.21
CA ILE A 112 -6.25 9.10 -18.14
C ILE A 112 -6.29 8.32 -16.82
N ASN A 113 -6.12 6.99 -16.91
CA ASN A 113 -6.02 6.09 -15.74
C ASN A 113 -7.15 6.31 -14.74
N LEU A 114 -8.37 6.03 -15.24
CA LEU A 114 -9.65 6.44 -14.69
C LEU A 114 -9.78 6.25 -13.17
N ILE A 115 -9.42 5.08 -12.64
CA ILE A 115 -9.36 4.79 -11.21
C ILE A 115 -8.18 3.85 -10.90
N VAL A 116 -7.31 4.29 -10.00
CA VAL A 116 -6.22 3.51 -9.41
C VAL A 116 -6.42 3.50 -7.88
N PRO A 117 -6.93 2.39 -7.32
CA PRO A 117 -7.23 2.27 -5.89
C PRO A 117 -6.08 2.77 -5.00
N TRP A 118 -6.40 3.56 -3.98
CA TRP A 118 -5.46 4.10 -2.99
C TRP A 118 -4.36 5.03 -3.53
N ARG A 119 -4.42 5.40 -4.81
CA ARG A 119 -3.52 6.41 -5.38
C ARG A 119 -4.27 7.70 -5.67
N ASN A 120 -5.34 7.57 -6.45
CA ASN A 120 -6.18 8.68 -6.87
C ASN A 120 -7.63 8.53 -6.39
N THR A 121 -7.86 7.60 -5.45
CA THR A 121 -9.12 7.35 -4.76
C THR A 121 -8.84 7.11 -3.28
N LEU A 122 -9.73 7.61 -2.41
CA LEU A 122 -9.71 7.24 -1.01
C LEU A 122 -10.19 5.80 -0.85
N GLY A 123 -9.44 4.99 -0.11
CA GLY A 123 -9.89 3.64 0.23
C GLY A 123 -10.63 3.54 1.56
N VAL A 124 -10.76 4.65 2.30
CA VAL A 124 -11.59 4.79 3.51
C VAL A 124 -12.52 5.99 3.37
N SER A 125 -13.72 5.91 3.95
CA SER A 125 -14.67 7.02 3.93
C SER A 125 -14.32 8.10 4.95
N VAL A 126 -14.72 9.31 4.65
CA VAL A 126 -14.67 10.47 5.54
C VAL A 126 -16.08 10.77 6.06
N ILE A 127 -16.22 11.05 7.36
CA ILE A 127 -17.50 11.39 7.99
C ILE A 127 -17.34 12.73 8.71
N ILE A 128 -18.26 13.67 8.45
CA ILE A 128 -18.35 14.95 9.16
C ILE A 128 -19.32 14.80 10.33
N SER A 129 -18.92 15.24 11.52
CA SER A 129 -19.79 15.28 12.70
C SER A 129 -20.33 16.70 12.92
N PRO A 130 -21.61 16.85 13.31
CA PRO A 130 -22.20 18.15 13.64
C PRO A 130 -21.43 18.83 14.78
N LYS A 131 -21.24 20.14 14.64
CA LYS A 131 -20.71 20.98 15.71
C LYS A 131 -21.83 21.25 16.72
N ASP A 132 -21.62 20.91 18.00
CA ASP A 132 -22.61 21.17 19.07
C ASP A 132 -22.87 22.68 19.23
N ASP A 133 -24.01 23.14 18.72
CA ASP A 133 -24.54 24.50 18.88
C ASP A 133 -25.39 24.58 20.16
N ASN A 134 -24.77 24.86 21.30
CA ASN A 134 -25.50 25.31 22.50
C ASN A 134 -24.99 26.68 22.95
N PRO A 135 -25.76 27.78 22.76
CA PRO A 135 -25.35 29.12 23.15
C PRO A 135 -25.73 29.38 24.61
N ALA A 136 -24.80 29.15 25.55
CA ALA A 136 -24.91 29.70 26.90
C ALA A 136 -24.55 31.21 26.90
N PRO A 137 -25.11 32.02 27.83
CA PRO A 137 -25.11 33.48 27.75
C PRO A 137 -23.70 34.07 27.71
N VAL A 138 -23.48 34.98 26.77
CA VAL A 138 -22.23 35.72 26.60
C VAL A 138 -22.13 36.76 27.72
N GLU A 139 -21.48 36.40 28.82
CA GLU A 139 -20.76 37.38 29.64
C GLU A 139 -19.40 37.63 28.98
N THR A 140 -19.13 38.91 28.73
CA THR A 140 -17.89 39.45 28.18
C THR A 140 -16.68 39.05 29.03
N ALA A 141 -16.10 37.89 28.76
CA ALA A 141 -14.76 37.51 29.16
C ALA A 141 -13.86 37.54 27.92
N SER A 142 -12.93 38.51 27.93
CA SER A 142 -11.79 38.58 27.02
C SER A 142 -11.15 37.20 26.86
N TYR A 143 -11.29 36.59 25.67
CA TYR A 143 -10.75 35.27 25.38
C TYR A 143 -9.22 35.34 25.40
N LYS A 144 -8.62 34.94 26.52
CA LYS A 144 -7.28 34.36 26.50
C LYS A 144 -7.37 33.07 25.70
N SER A 145 -6.74 33.10 24.52
CA SER A 145 -6.53 31.93 23.66
C SER A 145 -5.88 30.78 24.45
N SER A 146 -6.62 29.70 24.66
CA SER A 146 -6.07 28.43 25.14
C SER A 146 -6.96 27.28 24.66
N ILE A 147 -6.62 26.68 23.50
CA ILE A 147 -6.49 25.23 23.20
C ILE A 147 -5.71 25.13 21.86
N ARG A 148 -4.61 25.85 21.75
CA ARG A 148 -3.45 25.27 21.06
C ARG A 148 -2.47 25.00 22.20
N PRO A 149 -1.84 23.82 22.30
CA PRO A 149 -0.61 23.77 23.06
C PRO A 149 0.25 24.91 22.51
N ALA A 150 0.80 25.74 23.40
CA ALA A 150 1.70 26.80 22.99
C ALA A 150 2.71 26.21 22.00
N PRO A 151 3.09 26.94 20.93
CA PRO A 151 4.18 26.48 20.08
C PRO A 151 5.32 26.08 21.01
N LEU A 152 5.90 24.91 20.74
CA LEU A 152 7.00 24.38 21.53
C LEU A 152 7.94 25.55 21.87
N PRO A 153 8.31 25.72 23.15
CA PRO A 153 9.24 26.77 23.53
C PRO A 153 10.41 26.70 22.56
N PHE A 154 10.73 27.81 21.90
CA PHE A 154 11.97 27.89 21.16
C PHE A 154 13.06 27.59 22.19
N LEU A 155 13.71 26.44 22.02
CA LEU A 155 14.94 26.14 22.72
C LEU A 155 15.94 27.17 22.21
N GLU A 156 15.99 28.33 22.87
CA GLU A 156 17.18 29.16 22.83
C GLU A 156 18.32 28.21 23.18
N GLY A 157 19.20 27.95 22.21
CA GLY A 157 20.25 26.95 22.29
C GLY A 157 21.27 27.26 23.38
N ARG A 158 20.89 27.14 24.65
CA ARG A 158 21.77 27.13 25.81
C ARG A 158 22.14 25.68 26.11
N GLY A 159 22.80 25.05 25.14
CA GLY A 159 23.43 23.75 25.30
C GLY A 159 22.48 22.58 25.51
N PHE A 160 22.99 21.38 25.24
CA PHE A 160 22.30 20.15 25.61
C PHE A 160 22.21 20.04 27.13
N PRO A 161 21.11 19.49 27.68
CA PRO A 161 20.98 19.28 29.12
C PRO A 161 22.16 18.45 29.63
N VAL A 162 22.74 18.88 30.76
CA VAL A 162 23.82 18.13 31.41
C VAL A 162 23.26 16.76 31.80
N LYS A 163 23.93 15.69 31.34
CA LYS A 163 23.57 14.31 31.70
C LYS A 163 23.52 14.19 33.21
N THR A 164 22.30 14.10 33.74
CA THR A 164 22.02 13.88 35.14
C THR A 164 21.76 12.39 35.35
N SER A 165 22.27 11.82 36.44
CA SER A 165 21.96 10.43 36.76
C SER A 165 20.47 10.29 37.03
N LEU A 166 19.87 9.22 36.50
CA LEU A 166 18.45 8.92 36.71
C LEU A 166 18.16 8.85 38.21
N SER A 167 17.02 9.42 38.63
CA SER A 167 16.55 9.25 40.00
C SER A 167 16.26 7.77 40.27
N ASN A 168 16.32 7.34 41.53
CA ASN A 168 16.05 5.95 41.88
C ASN A 168 14.64 5.51 41.45
N ASP A 169 13.66 6.43 41.50
CA ASP A 169 12.29 6.15 41.05
C ASP A 169 12.20 6.07 39.52
N ALA A 170 12.91 6.95 38.80
CA ALA A 170 13.00 6.88 37.35
C ALA A 170 13.73 5.61 36.89
N ALA A 171 14.79 5.19 37.59
CA ALA A 171 15.52 3.96 37.32
C ALA A 171 14.64 2.71 37.56
N ARG A 172 13.81 2.71 38.61
CA ARG A 172 12.83 1.63 38.86
C ARG A 172 11.72 1.61 37.80
N ALA A 173 11.19 2.77 37.41
CA ALA A 173 10.22 2.85 36.32
C ALA A 173 10.82 2.38 34.99
N LEU A 174 12.08 2.74 34.72
CA LEU A 174 12.81 2.26 33.55
C LEU A 174 13.00 0.75 33.60
N GLN A 175 13.28 0.17 34.77
CA GLN A 175 13.40 -1.29 34.92
C GLN A 175 12.11 -2.02 34.52
N ASN A 176 10.94 -1.46 34.82
CA ASN A 176 9.65 -2.05 34.42
C ASN A 176 9.34 -1.87 32.91
N ILE A 177 9.93 -0.85 32.27
CA ILE A 177 9.80 -0.62 30.82
C ILE A 177 10.81 -1.49 30.05
N LEU A 178 12.02 -1.62 30.57
CA LEU A 178 13.13 -2.35 29.96
C LEU A 178 13.14 -3.85 30.26
N ASN A 179 12.46 -4.28 31.32
CA ASN A 179 11.96 -5.65 31.42
C ASN A 179 10.51 -5.65 30.96
N PRO A 180 10.23 -5.65 29.63
CA PRO A 180 8.95 -6.17 29.21
C PRO A 180 8.86 -7.56 29.84
N VAL A 181 7.78 -7.80 30.59
CA VAL A 181 7.27 -9.16 30.79
C VAL A 181 7.49 -9.85 29.45
N GLN A 182 8.14 -11.01 29.46
CA GLN A 182 8.52 -11.82 28.29
C GLN A 182 7.28 -12.28 27.47
N GLY A 183 6.36 -11.37 27.15
CA GLY A 183 5.44 -11.50 26.07
C GLY A 183 6.29 -11.55 24.83
N LYS A 184 6.33 -12.73 24.22
CA LYS A 184 6.78 -12.93 22.85
C LYS A 184 6.08 -11.85 22.01
N LEU A 185 6.78 -10.76 21.69
CA LEU A 185 6.18 -9.56 21.11
C LEU A 185 5.50 -9.86 19.76
N TRP A 186 5.73 -11.04 19.18
CA TRP A 186 5.18 -11.48 17.91
C TRP A 186 4.91 -12.99 17.94
N THR A 187 3.71 -13.38 17.53
CA THR A 187 3.39 -14.78 17.19
C THR A 187 4.20 -15.19 15.97
N ALA A 188 4.70 -16.44 15.98
CA ALA A 188 5.36 -17.02 14.81
C ALA A 188 4.46 -16.90 13.57
N ALA A 189 5.07 -16.80 12.39
CA ALA A 189 4.30 -16.84 11.16
C ALA A 189 3.67 -18.22 11.01
N GLU A 190 2.36 -18.27 10.84
CA GLU A 190 1.59 -19.49 10.59
C GLU A 190 1.09 -19.46 9.15
N SER A 191 1.06 -20.63 8.50
CA SER A 191 0.45 -20.77 7.19
C SER A 191 -1.06 -20.53 7.29
N ARG A 192 -1.63 -19.92 6.26
CA ARG A 192 -3.04 -19.53 6.27
C ARG A 192 -3.70 -19.83 4.93
N ILE A 193 -4.80 -20.57 5.01
CA ILE A 193 -5.70 -20.80 3.89
C ILE A 193 -6.70 -19.64 3.78
N LEU A 194 -6.97 -19.17 2.56
CA LEU A 194 -7.95 -18.13 2.27
C LEU A 194 -9.36 -18.67 2.46
N ASN A 195 -10.28 -17.82 2.95
CA ASN A 195 -11.67 -18.20 3.17
C ASN A 195 -12.37 -18.75 1.90
N ALA A 196 -11.95 -18.27 0.73
CA ALA A 196 -12.48 -18.70 -0.56
C ALA A 196 -12.21 -20.18 -0.88
N ASP A 197 -11.16 -20.79 -0.32
CA ASP A 197 -10.77 -22.17 -0.61
C ASP A 197 -11.35 -23.19 0.38
N TYR A 198 -12.20 -22.75 1.31
CA TYR A 198 -13.00 -23.64 2.16
C TYR A 198 -14.31 -24.09 1.47
N SER A 199 -14.66 -23.50 0.33
CA SER A 199 -15.84 -23.92 -0.45
C SER A 199 -15.51 -25.08 -1.39
N ASP A 200 -16.46 -26.00 -1.54
CA ASP A 200 -16.39 -27.11 -2.51
C ASP A 200 -16.81 -26.71 -3.93
N GLU A 201 -17.28 -25.47 -4.12
CA GLU A 201 -17.71 -24.97 -5.42
C GLU A 201 -16.50 -24.50 -6.25
N GLY A 202 -16.29 -25.12 -7.42
CA GLY A 202 -15.26 -24.66 -8.34
C GLY A 202 -15.01 -25.55 -9.56
N ASP A 203 -14.24 -25.02 -10.49
CA ASP A 203 -13.76 -25.74 -11.68
C ASP A 203 -12.62 -26.71 -11.33
N LYS A 204 -12.19 -27.55 -12.29
CA LYS A 204 -11.10 -28.52 -12.13
C LYS A 204 -9.82 -27.89 -11.56
N SER A 205 -9.47 -26.68 -11.96
CA SER A 205 -8.30 -25.95 -11.43
C SER A 205 -8.44 -25.59 -9.94
N GLN A 206 -9.66 -25.34 -9.46
CA GLN A 206 -9.94 -25.13 -8.03
C GLN A 206 -9.77 -26.44 -7.25
N THR A 207 -10.20 -27.57 -7.82
CA THR A 207 -10.00 -28.89 -7.22
C THR A 207 -8.51 -29.22 -7.08
N VAL A 208 -7.71 -28.91 -8.10
CA VAL A 208 -6.25 -29.09 -8.06
C VAL A 208 -5.62 -28.21 -6.98
N LEU A 209 -6.00 -26.92 -6.92
CA LEU A 209 -5.52 -26.02 -5.87
C LEU A 209 -5.83 -26.59 -4.47
N LYS A 210 -7.05 -27.06 -4.24
CA LYS A 210 -7.45 -27.67 -2.97
C LYS A 210 -6.59 -28.88 -2.61
N SER A 211 -6.32 -29.77 -3.58
CA SER A 211 -5.43 -30.92 -3.38
C SER A 211 -4.00 -30.53 -3.00
N ILE A 212 -3.48 -29.41 -3.53
CA ILE A 212 -2.15 -28.89 -3.17
C ILE A 212 -2.18 -28.35 -1.73
N LEU A 213 -3.25 -27.62 -1.38
CA LEU A 213 -3.43 -27.02 -0.06
C LEU A 213 -3.56 -28.07 1.05
N GLU A 214 -4.32 -29.14 0.81
CA GLU A 214 -4.49 -30.28 1.73
C GLU A 214 -3.29 -31.25 1.71
N GLY A 215 -2.40 -31.11 0.72
CA GLY A 215 -1.26 -31.99 0.51
C GLY A 215 0.05 -31.36 0.95
N SER A 216 0.83 -30.86 -0.02
CA SER A 216 2.19 -30.36 0.22
C SER A 216 2.21 -29.09 1.06
N PHE A 217 1.16 -28.27 1.01
CA PHE A 217 1.07 -27.04 1.80
C PHE A 217 0.75 -27.30 3.29
N ASP A 218 -0.20 -28.20 3.60
CA ASP A 218 -0.54 -28.59 4.98
C ASP A 218 0.62 -29.34 5.67
N ARG A 219 1.39 -30.12 4.90
CA ARG A 219 2.61 -30.79 5.38
C ARG A 219 3.81 -29.83 5.57
N GLU A 220 3.66 -28.54 5.29
CA GLU A 220 4.73 -27.54 5.34
C GLU A 220 5.93 -27.84 4.41
N ASP A 221 5.73 -28.65 3.37
CA ASP A 221 6.75 -28.90 2.34
C ASP A 221 6.73 -27.74 1.33
N TRP A 222 7.28 -26.60 1.76
CA TRP A 222 7.23 -25.35 1.01
C TRP A 222 7.83 -25.43 -0.40
N PRO A 223 8.98 -26.10 -0.61
CA PRO A 223 9.54 -26.27 -1.95
C PRO A 223 8.64 -27.09 -2.87
N ALA A 224 8.09 -28.21 -2.39
CA ALA A 224 7.17 -29.03 -3.20
C ALA A 224 5.88 -28.27 -3.51
N ALA A 225 5.29 -27.62 -2.51
CA ALA A 225 4.08 -26.82 -2.67
C ALA A 225 4.29 -25.65 -3.66
N GLU A 226 5.43 -24.96 -3.63
CA GLU A 226 5.72 -23.91 -4.61
C GLU A 226 5.81 -24.45 -6.04
N ALA A 227 6.43 -25.62 -6.23
CA ALA A 227 6.55 -26.26 -7.54
C ALA A 227 5.17 -26.65 -8.10
N GLU A 228 4.32 -27.29 -7.29
CA GLU A 228 2.95 -27.66 -7.67
C GLU A 228 2.10 -26.42 -8.00
N LEU A 229 2.22 -25.34 -7.22
CA LEU A 229 1.54 -24.06 -7.49
C LEU A 229 2.07 -23.37 -8.76
N LEU A 230 3.36 -23.53 -9.07
CA LEU A 230 3.93 -23.03 -10.31
C LEU A 230 3.37 -23.76 -11.52
N GLU A 231 3.27 -25.09 -11.47
CA GLU A 231 2.65 -25.89 -12.52
C GLU A 231 1.18 -25.50 -12.74
N LEU A 232 0.40 -25.34 -11.65
CA LEU A 232 -0.98 -24.89 -11.74
C LEU A 232 -1.09 -23.48 -12.37
N SER A 233 -0.15 -22.58 -12.06
CA SER A 233 -0.14 -21.23 -12.64
C SER A 233 0.17 -21.19 -14.14
N ALA A 234 0.73 -22.27 -14.70
CA ALA A 234 1.06 -22.39 -16.12
C ALA A 234 -0.12 -22.83 -16.99
N VAL A 235 -1.22 -23.29 -16.38
CA VAL A 235 -2.42 -23.69 -17.13
C VAL A 235 -3.04 -22.47 -17.83
N GLU A 236 -3.46 -22.65 -19.08
CA GLU A 236 -4.05 -21.58 -19.88
C GLU A 236 -5.44 -21.19 -19.36
N ASN A 237 -5.83 -19.92 -19.54
CA ASN A 237 -7.17 -19.39 -19.22
C ASN A 237 -7.61 -19.48 -17.75
N LEU A 238 -6.67 -19.48 -16.79
CA LEU A 238 -7.05 -19.39 -15.38
C LEU A 238 -7.80 -18.08 -15.06
N PRO A 239 -8.91 -18.15 -14.28
CA PRO A 239 -9.58 -16.97 -13.73
C PRO A 239 -8.60 -16.07 -12.98
N LYS A 240 -8.77 -14.75 -13.11
CA LYS A 240 -7.86 -13.77 -12.48
C LYS A 240 -7.82 -13.91 -10.95
N ASP A 241 -8.97 -14.17 -10.35
CA ASP A 241 -9.12 -14.46 -8.92
C ASP A 241 -8.31 -15.70 -8.50
N LEU A 242 -8.41 -16.80 -9.24
CA LEU A 242 -7.65 -18.02 -8.96
C LEU A 242 -6.13 -17.79 -9.11
N LYS A 243 -5.71 -17.01 -10.10
CA LYS A 243 -4.29 -16.60 -10.24
C LYS A 243 -3.81 -15.81 -9.02
N ALA A 244 -4.64 -14.90 -8.49
CA ALA A 244 -4.31 -14.14 -7.29
C ALA A 244 -4.19 -15.03 -6.05
N ARG A 245 -5.07 -16.04 -5.89
CA ARG A 245 -4.97 -17.05 -4.83
C ARG A 245 -3.67 -17.87 -4.93
N ILE A 246 -3.36 -18.38 -6.12
CA ILE A 246 -2.10 -19.12 -6.35
C ILE A 246 -0.88 -18.27 -5.99
N LEU A 247 -0.87 -17.00 -6.39
CA LEU A 247 0.21 -16.07 -6.04
C LEU A 247 0.28 -15.80 -4.53
N PHE A 248 -0.86 -15.69 -3.85
CA PHE A 248 -0.91 -15.57 -2.39
C PHE A 248 -0.24 -16.78 -1.70
N TYR A 249 -0.56 -18.00 -2.13
CA TYR A 249 0.05 -19.22 -1.57
C TYR A 249 1.53 -19.36 -1.91
N LYS A 250 1.94 -19.03 -3.14
CA LYS A 250 3.37 -18.96 -3.51
C LYS A 250 4.12 -17.94 -2.65
N GLY A 251 3.47 -16.83 -2.29
CA GLY A 251 4.02 -15.84 -1.37
C GLY A 251 4.32 -16.42 0.00
N GLN A 252 3.41 -17.23 0.55
CA GLN A 252 3.62 -17.92 1.83
C GLN A 252 4.74 -18.96 1.74
N CYS A 253 4.76 -19.81 0.71
CA CYS A 253 5.83 -20.79 0.52
C CYS A 253 7.21 -20.11 0.45
N ARG A 254 7.32 -19.03 -0.32
CA ARG A 254 8.57 -18.26 -0.47
C ARG A 254 9.00 -17.59 0.83
N TYR A 255 8.04 -17.12 1.63
CA TYR A 255 8.31 -16.53 2.92
C TYR A 255 8.99 -17.55 3.85
N PHE A 256 8.42 -18.75 3.96
CA PHE A 256 8.99 -19.82 4.79
C PHE A 256 10.31 -20.38 4.24
N GLN A 257 10.55 -20.25 2.93
CA GLN A 257 11.85 -20.54 2.30
C GLN A 257 12.88 -19.39 2.44
N HIS A 258 12.60 -18.34 3.23
CA HIS A 258 13.44 -17.15 3.39
C HIS A 258 13.68 -16.33 2.10
N ASN A 259 12.93 -16.58 1.03
CA ASN A 259 12.93 -15.75 -0.16
C ASN A 259 11.95 -14.57 0.03
N LEU A 260 12.34 -13.64 0.90
CA LEU A 260 11.50 -12.50 1.30
C LEU A 260 11.13 -11.59 0.13
N GLN A 261 12.05 -11.38 -0.80
CA GLN A 261 11.79 -10.57 -2.00
C GLN A 261 10.74 -11.23 -2.90
N GLY A 262 10.90 -12.53 -3.17
CA GLY A 262 9.94 -13.31 -3.96
C GLY A 262 8.58 -13.38 -3.27
N ALA A 263 8.57 -13.54 -1.95
CA ALA A 263 7.35 -13.51 -1.14
C ALA A 263 6.63 -12.17 -1.28
N PHE A 264 7.35 -11.06 -1.09
CA PHE A 264 6.80 -9.71 -1.18
C PHE A 264 6.17 -9.44 -2.54
N ILE A 265 6.85 -9.77 -3.64
CA ILE A 265 6.30 -9.59 -4.99
C ILE A 265 5.02 -10.41 -5.18
N SER A 266 4.98 -11.63 -4.67
CA SER A 266 3.81 -12.50 -4.79
C SER A 266 2.61 -11.93 -4.00
N PHE A 267 2.84 -11.38 -2.81
CA PHE A 267 1.82 -10.69 -2.03
C PHE A 267 1.38 -9.36 -2.66
N LEU A 268 2.31 -8.63 -3.27
CA LEU A 268 1.99 -7.39 -3.99
C LEU A 268 1.05 -7.66 -5.17
N VAL A 269 1.33 -8.67 -5.99
CA VAL A 269 0.49 -8.99 -7.15
C VAL A 269 -0.85 -9.60 -6.72
N SER A 270 -0.88 -10.45 -5.69
CA SER A 270 -2.15 -10.98 -5.17
C SER A 270 -3.02 -9.93 -4.47
N SER A 271 -2.43 -8.78 -4.07
CA SER A 271 -3.17 -7.71 -3.39
C SER A 271 -4.25 -7.04 -4.24
N ASP A 272 -4.23 -7.25 -5.56
CA ASP A 272 -5.30 -6.82 -6.48
C ASP A 272 -6.66 -7.47 -6.12
N TYR A 273 -6.66 -8.67 -5.53
CA TYR A 273 -7.86 -9.41 -5.11
C TYR A 273 -7.93 -9.66 -3.60
N TYR A 274 -6.79 -9.91 -2.94
CA TYR A 274 -6.70 -10.31 -1.53
C TYR A 274 -5.89 -9.30 -0.70
N TYR A 275 -6.29 -8.02 -0.76
CA TYR A 275 -5.53 -6.92 -0.14
C TYR A 275 -5.30 -7.10 1.36
N SER A 276 -6.33 -7.41 2.14
CA SER A 276 -6.25 -7.51 3.60
C SER A 276 -5.28 -8.61 4.05
N GLU A 277 -5.33 -9.75 3.38
CA GLU A 277 -4.53 -10.93 3.65
C GLU A 277 -3.09 -10.69 3.22
N SER A 278 -2.88 -10.22 1.99
CA SER A 278 -1.54 -9.93 1.45
C SER A 278 -0.83 -8.82 2.23
N ARG A 279 -1.55 -7.78 2.68
CA ARG A 279 -0.97 -6.68 3.46
C ARG A 279 -0.40 -7.15 4.79
N ARG A 280 -1.05 -8.10 5.47
CA ARG A 280 -0.53 -8.67 6.73
C ARG A 280 0.83 -9.32 6.52
N TRP A 281 0.99 -10.07 5.44
CA TRP A 281 2.26 -10.70 5.07
C TRP A 281 3.32 -9.69 4.63
N MET A 282 2.96 -8.67 3.85
CA MET A 282 3.90 -7.60 3.47
C MET A 282 4.44 -6.82 4.67
N ILE A 283 3.58 -6.51 5.66
CA ILE A 283 4.00 -5.86 6.92
C ILE A 283 4.96 -6.77 7.70
N ARG A 284 4.69 -8.07 7.74
CA ARG A 284 5.56 -9.05 8.40
C ARG A 284 6.94 -9.11 7.73
N ILE A 285 6.98 -9.23 6.40
CA ILE A 285 8.23 -9.21 5.62
C ILE A 285 9.03 -7.93 5.88
N TYR A 286 8.37 -6.77 5.87
CA TYR A 286 9.05 -5.50 6.13
C TYR A 286 9.74 -5.49 7.50
N LYS A 287 9.08 -6.03 8.53
CA LYS A 287 9.64 -6.13 9.88
C LYS A 287 10.83 -7.09 9.95
N ASP A 288 10.74 -8.23 9.27
CA ASP A 288 11.84 -9.21 9.25
C ASP A 288 13.09 -8.65 8.54
N LEU A 289 12.90 -7.70 7.61
CA LEU A 289 13.99 -6.98 6.94
C LEU A 289 14.58 -5.84 7.78
N THR A 290 13.83 -5.28 8.72
CA THR A 290 14.29 -4.22 9.62
C THR A 290 14.32 -4.74 11.06
N PRO A 291 15.37 -5.47 11.47
CA PRO A 291 15.52 -5.83 12.88
C PRO A 291 15.57 -4.53 13.69
N VAL A 292 14.61 -4.37 14.60
CA VAL A 292 14.60 -3.27 15.56
C VAL A 292 15.81 -3.46 16.46
N SER A 293 16.83 -2.63 16.28
CA SER A 293 18.03 -2.54 17.11
C SER A 293 17.82 -1.72 18.38
#